data_AF-A0A429DPP7-F1
#
_entry.id   AF-A0A429DPP7-F1
#
_cell.length_a   1.000
_cell.length_b   1.000
_cell.length_c   1.000
_cell.angle_alpha   90.00
_cell.angle_beta   90.00
_cell.angle_gamma   90.00
#
_symmetry.space_group_name_H-M   'P 1'
#
loop_
_entity.id
_entity.type
_entity.pdbx_description
1 polymer ?
#
loop_
_entity_poly.entity_id
_entity_poly.type
_entity_poly.pdbx_seq_one_letter_code
_entity_poly.pdbx_strand_id
1 'polypeptide(L)'
;MPDTPSAPAPVILGDEPGSFPHGVLADRHPAVVRQVRDAFPHGPERLRALDALLASCADGVVEPLPADADARDRDRWTRWGLDAYAGRSWYDVPWLWAESHFYRRLLDAVGYFAPGTWQGVDPFRPAKLAELDDPATDEELAALDGLAALPADERTRALLHGSLWGNRADLGFRLSEGGTGTGEQVEALVCDDGDALWSLLPPSEGPGAAGPRTLCLVADNAGRELVPDLLLVSHLLAEGRVDRAVLHVKPHPYYVSDATPADLLDALRRLVAAGGAAEEYGRRLWTALRDGRVTVRAHPFSCAPLPYADMPDDLRAEFAAATVTVLKGDLNYRRLVGDRWWPPTTPFADVTAYFPGPVAALRTLKSDVITGLSEKTEAALESGGERHWRTGGTHALIQVRT
;
A
#
# COMPACT_ATOMS: atom_id res chain seq x y z
N MET A 1 -8.78 2.98 -38.90
CA MET A 1 -9.47 1.76 -38.43
C MET A 1 -9.63 1.95 -36.94
N PRO A 2 -10.83 1.92 -36.36
CA PRO A 2 -10.92 1.86 -34.91
C PRO A 2 -10.42 0.47 -34.52
N ASP A 3 -9.29 0.43 -33.83
CA ASP A 3 -8.72 -0.81 -33.31
C ASP A 3 -9.78 -1.50 -32.45
N THR A 4 -10.07 -2.75 -32.81
CA THR A 4 -10.82 -3.66 -31.96
C THR A 4 -10.13 -3.67 -30.60
N PRO A 5 -10.81 -3.38 -29.47
CA PRO A 5 -10.16 -3.40 -28.18
C PRO A 5 -9.52 -4.78 -28.00
N SER A 6 -8.19 -4.79 -27.90
CA SER A 6 -7.43 -6.00 -27.56
C SER A 6 -8.07 -6.61 -26.33
N ALA A 7 -8.31 -7.92 -26.34
CA ALA A 7 -8.85 -8.60 -25.17
C ALA A 7 -7.98 -8.26 -23.96
N PRO A 8 -8.57 -7.94 -22.80
CA PRO A 8 -7.79 -7.53 -21.63
C PRO A 8 -6.81 -8.65 -21.24
N ALA A 9 -5.60 -8.27 -20.82
CA ALA A 9 -4.56 -9.21 -20.40
C ALA A 9 -5.09 -10.21 -19.36
N PRO A 10 -4.63 -11.48 -19.36
CA PRO A 10 -5.15 -12.49 -18.44
C PRO A 10 -4.83 -12.13 -16.99
N VAL A 11 -5.73 -12.52 -16.08
CA VAL A 11 -5.56 -12.32 -14.63
C VAL A 11 -4.46 -13.24 -14.11
N ILE A 12 -3.66 -12.75 -13.17
CA ILE A 12 -2.59 -13.52 -12.54
C ILE A 12 -3.20 -14.58 -11.62
N LEU A 13 -2.76 -15.82 -11.76
CA LEU A 13 -3.12 -16.99 -10.93
C LEU A 13 -1.88 -17.48 -10.18
N GLY A 14 -2.07 -18.41 -9.23
CA GLY A 14 -0.98 -19.09 -8.52
C GLY A 14 -0.67 -20.49 -9.05
N ASP A 15 -1.20 -20.85 -10.22
CA ASP A 15 -1.24 -22.21 -10.77
C ASP A 15 0.07 -22.68 -11.42
N GLU A 16 1.05 -21.79 -11.60
CA GLU A 16 2.37 -22.13 -12.15
C GLU A 16 3.43 -22.31 -11.05
N PRO A 17 3.92 -23.54 -10.78
CA PRO A 17 4.99 -23.77 -9.81
C PRO A 17 6.27 -23.01 -10.17
N GLY A 18 6.86 -22.36 -9.16
CA GLY A 18 8.06 -21.52 -9.34
C GLY A 18 7.76 -20.08 -9.75
N SER A 19 6.51 -19.74 -10.09
CA SER A 19 6.08 -18.35 -10.21
C SER A 19 6.04 -17.65 -8.85
N PHE A 20 6.15 -16.32 -8.86
CA PHE A 20 6.06 -15.55 -7.63
C PHE A 20 4.70 -15.67 -6.91
N PRO A 21 3.54 -15.59 -7.60
CA PRO A 21 2.24 -15.85 -7.00
C PRO A 21 2.14 -17.22 -6.33
N HIS A 22 2.67 -18.27 -6.97
CA HIS A 22 2.70 -19.60 -6.39
C HIS A 22 3.53 -19.65 -5.10
N GLY A 23 4.73 -19.08 -5.10
CA GLY A 23 5.59 -19.01 -3.91
C GLY A 23 4.97 -18.20 -2.76
N VAL A 24 4.16 -17.17 -3.07
CA VAL A 24 3.40 -16.44 -2.04
C VAL A 24 2.41 -17.38 -1.35
N LEU A 25 1.62 -18.14 -2.11
CA LEU A 25 0.63 -19.07 -1.57
C LEU A 25 1.27 -20.27 -0.88
N ALA A 26 2.29 -20.87 -1.49
CA ALA A 26 2.92 -22.12 -1.04
C ALA A 26 3.95 -21.92 0.08
N ASP A 27 4.66 -20.79 0.11
CA ASP A 27 5.78 -20.59 1.05
C ASP A 27 5.54 -19.44 2.03
N ARG A 28 5.10 -18.26 1.53
CA ARG A 28 4.96 -17.06 2.36
C ARG A 28 3.76 -17.14 3.29
N HIS A 29 2.60 -17.58 2.82
CA HIS A 29 1.43 -17.76 3.68
C HIS A 29 1.71 -18.71 4.86
N PRO A 30 2.34 -19.89 4.66
CA PRO A 30 2.76 -20.71 5.80
C PRO A 30 3.72 -20.03 6.76
N ALA A 31 4.64 -19.20 6.26
CA ALA A 31 5.53 -18.41 7.12
C ALA A 31 4.77 -17.39 7.96
N VAL A 32 3.77 -16.71 7.38
CA VAL A 32 2.90 -15.77 8.10
C VAL A 32 2.13 -16.47 9.21
N VAL A 33 1.55 -17.65 8.95
CA VAL A 33 0.84 -18.42 9.99
C VAL A 33 1.78 -18.81 11.14
N ARG A 34 3.01 -19.23 10.83
CA ARG A 34 4.03 -19.53 11.86
C ARG A 34 4.35 -18.29 12.70
N GLN A 35 4.57 -17.15 12.06
CA GLN A 35 4.82 -15.88 12.76
C GLN A 35 3.68 -15.52 13.71
N VAL A 36 2.42 -15.62 13.25
CA VAL A 36 1.23 -15.34 14.08
C VAL A 36 1.12 -16.31 15.26
N ARG A 37 1.41 -17.59 15.03
CA ARG A 37 1.42 -18.63 16.06
C ARG A 37 2.46 -18.32 17.16
N ASP A 38 3.62 -17.82 16.78
CA ASP A 38 4.72 -17.53 17.72
C ASP A 38 4.55 -16.16 18.42
N ALA A 39 3.83 -15.23 17.81
CA ALA A 39 3.63 -13.88 18.34
C ALA A 39 2.63 -13.81 19.52
N PHE A 40 1.73 -14.79 19.67
CA PHE A 40 0.67 -14.74 20.68
C PHE A 40 0.47 -16.09 21.40
N PRO A 41 0.08 -16.07 22.70
CA PRO A 41 -0.20 -17.28 23.47
C PRO A 41 -1.60 -17.84 23.13
N HIS A 42 -1.80 -18.24 21.89
CA HIS A 42 -3.07 -18.81 21.43
C HIS A 42 -3.35 -20.16 22.10
N GLY A 43 -4.62 -20.39 22.45
CA GLY A 43 -5.08 -21.65 23.01
C GLY A 43 -5.31 -22.73 21.95
N PRO A 44 -5.54 -23.99 22.36
CA PRO A 44 -5.57 -25.15 21.45
C PRO A 44 -6.58 -25.06 20.30
N GLU A 45 -7.70 -24.37 20.51
CA GLU A 45 -8.71 -24.16 19.46
C GLU A 45 -8.19 -23.29 18.31
N ARG A 46 -7.55 -22.15 18.61
CA ARG A 46 -7.02 -21.25 17.59
C ARG A 46 -5.82 -21.88 16.88
N LEU A 47 -4.97 -22.60 17.61
CA LEU A 47 -3.89 -23.37 17.00
C LEU A 47 -4.42 -24.41 16.00
N ARG A 48 -5.49 -25.14 16.34
CA ARG A 48 -6.15 -26.07 15.39
C ARG A 48 -6.75 -25.33 14.19
N ALA A 49 -7.33 -24.16 14.39
CA ALA A 49 -7.87 -23.36 13.28
C ALA A 49 -6.77 -22.87 12.32
N LEU A 50 -5.61 -22.47 12.85
CA LEU A 50 -4.44 -22.11 12.05
C LEU A 50 -3.87 -23.32 11.29
N ASP A 51 -3.77 -24.49 11.94
CA ASP A 51 -3.33 -25.72 11.28
C ASP A 51 -4.31 -26.14 10.17
N ALA A 52 -5.62 -26.00 10.40
CA ALA A 52 -6.65 -26.25 9.39
C ALA A 52 -6.56 -25.28 8.21
N LEU A 53 -6.28 -24.00 8.45
CA LEU A 53 -6.06 -23.01 7.39
C LEU A 53 -4.85 -23.39 6.52
N LEU A 54 -3.74 -23.83 7.13
CA LEU A 54 -2.57 -24.29 6.39
C LEU A 54 -2.87 -25.49 5.50
N ALA A 55 -3.55 -26.50 6.05
CA ALA A 55 -3.94 -27.68 5.28
C ALA A 55 -4.89 -27.31 4.13
N SER A 56 -5.84 -26.39 4.36
CA SER A 56 -6.75 -25.91 3.33
C SER A 56 -6.01 -25.18 2.20
N CYS A 57 -5.04 -24.32 2.52
CA CYS A 57 -4.29 -23.57 1.50
C CYS A 57 -3.36 -24.46 0.68
N ALA A 58 -2.73 -25.46 1.30
CA ALA A 58 -1.76 -26.34 0.65
C ALA A 58 -2.42 -27.40 -0.24
N ASP A 59 -3.39 -28.13 0.30
CA ASP A 59 -3.94 -29.35 -0.33
C ASP A 59 -5.47 -29.30 -0.49
N GLY A 60 -6.11 -28.26 0.06
CA GLY A 60 -7.56 -28.12 0.09
C GLY A 60 -8.11 -27.20 -0.99
N VAL A 61 -9.33 -26.74 -0.73
CA VAL A 61 -10.07 -25.84 -1.61
C VAL A 61 -10.49 -24.59 -0.84
N VAL A 62 -10.82 -23.54 -1.59
CA VAL A 62 -11.50 -22.37 -1.04
C VAL A 62 -12.83 -22.81 -0.45
N GLU A 63 -12.97 -22.68 0.86
CA GLU A 63 -14.20 -22.98 1.58
C GLU A 63 -15.05 -21.72 1.76
N PRO A 64 -16.39 -21.86 1.86
CA PRO A 64 -17.26 -20.76 2.30
C PRO A 64 -16.82 -20.18 3.65
N LEU A 65 -17.24 -18.94 3.92
CA LEU A 65 -17.09 -18.37 5.26
C LEU A 65 -17.98 -19.13 6.27
N PRO A 66 -17.59 -19.18 7.56
CA PRO A 66 -18.40 -19.85 8.57
C PRO A 66 -19.84 -19.34 8.65
N ALA A 67 -20.77 -20.25 8.93
CA ALA A 67 -22.20 -19.95 8.99
C ALA A 67 -22.56 -18.95 10.10
N ASP A 68 -21.72 -18.85 11.13
CA ASP A 68 -21.83 -17.93 12.27
C ASP A 68 -21.01 -16.63 12.10
N ALA A 69 -20.31 -16.45 10.98
CA ALA A 69 -19.66 -15.18 10.66
C ALA A 69 -20.67 -14.01 10.63
N ASP A 70 -20.18 -12.77 10.64
CA ASP A 70 -21.05 -11.61 10.48
C ASP A 70 -21.82 -11.66 9.14
N ALA A 71 -23.12 -11.41 9.18
CA ALA A 71 -23.98 -11.53 8.01
C ALA A 71 -23.63 -10.51 6.91
N ARG A 72 -23.21 -9.29 7.29
CA ARG A 72 -22.79 -8.26 6.32
C ARG A 72 -21.46 -8.64 5.70
N ASP A 73 -20.58 -9.26 6.46
CA ASP A 73 -19.32 -9.76 5.96
C ASP A 73 -19.50 -10.91 4.96
N ARG A 74 -20.36 -11.89 5.28
CA ARG A 74 -20.74 -12.94 4.32
C ARG A 74 -21.34 -12.37 3.03
N ASP A 75 -22.26 -11.41 3.16
CA ASP A 75 -22.88 -10.75 2.01
C ASP A 75 -21.84 -10.03 1.13
N ARG A 76 -20.88 -9.33 1.74
CA ARG A 76 -19.75 -8.72 0.99
C ARG A 76 -18.94 -9.76 0.23
N TRP A 77 -18.49 -10.83 0.89
CA TRP A 77 -17.67 -11.86 0.25
C TRP A 77 -18.42 -12.62 -0.84
N THR A 78 -19.72 -12.84 -0.66
CA THR A 78 -20.61 -13.38 -1.71
C THR A 78 -20.59 -12.45 -2.93
N ARG A 79 -20.82 -11.15 -2.73
CA ARG A 79 -20.74 -10.13 -3.79
C ARG A 79 -19.35 -10.01 -4.43
N TRP A 80 -18.30 -10.35 -3.70
CA TRP A 80 -16.92 -10.37 -4.19
C TRP A 80 -16.52 -11.70 -4.86
N GLY A 81 -17.48 -12.59 -5.11
CA GLY A 81 -17.28 -13.78 -5.93
C GLY A 81 -16.94 -15.05 -5.16
N LEU A 82 -17.11 -15.10 -3.83
CA LEU A 82 -16.86 -16.31 -3.04
C LEU A 82 -17.57 -17.54 -3.62
N ASP A 83 -18.83 -17.42 -4.04
CA ASP A 83 -19.60 -18.53 -4.61
C ASP A 83 -19.02 -19.05 -5.94
N ALA A 84 -18.32 -18.20 -6.69
CA ALA A 84 -17.67 -18.60 -7.95
C ALA A 84 -16.35 -19.35 -7.71
N TYR A 85 -15.77 -19.22 -6.52
CA TYR A 85 -14.46 -19.76 -6.17
C TYR A 85 -14.54 -20.91 -5.15
N ALA A 86 -15.62 -21.00 -4.39
CA ALA A 86 -15.85 -22.09 -3.44
C ALA A 86 -15.70 -23.46 -4.12
N GLY A 87 -14.94 -24.35 -3.49
CA GLY A 87 -14.63 -25.68 -4.01
C GLY A 87 -13.49 -25.75 -5.04
N ARG A 88 -12.87 -24.62 -5.39
CA ARG A 88 -11.68 -24.58 -6.26
C ARG A 88 -10.39 -24.55 -5.44
N SER A 89 -9.29 -25.00 -6.03
CA SER A 89 -7.95 -24.83 -5.45
C SER A 89 -7.64 -23.34 -5.25
N TRP A 90 -6.91 -23.01 -4.20
CA TRP A 90 -6.42 -21.65 -3.94
C TRP A 90 -5.49 -21.14 -5.05
N TYR A 91 -4.84 -22.04 -5.78
CA TYR A 91 -3.94 -21.73 -6.89
C TYR A 91 -4.69 -21.40 -8.20
N ASP A 92 -5.92 -21.90 -8.36
CA ASP A 92 -6.70 -21.80 -9.60
C ASP A 92 -7.60 -20.54 -9.66
N VAL A 93 -7.61 -19.73 -8.61
CA VAL A 93 -8.43 -18.50 -8.51
C VAL A 93 -7.53 -17.27 -8.63
N PRO A 94 -8.06 -16.07 -8.98
CA PRO A 94 -7.26 -14.86 -9.09
C PRO A 94 -6.35 -14.67 -7.89
N TRP A 95 -5.06 -14.44 -8.11
CA TRP A 95 -4.06 -14.38 -7.04
C TRP A 95 -4.38 -13.30 -6.02
N LEU A 96 -4.69 -12.06 -6.47
CA LEU A 96 -5.21 -11.00 -5.61
C LEU A 96 -6.38 -11.47 -4.72
N TRP A 97 -7.28 -12.28 -5.28
CA TRP A 97 -8.44 -12.77 -4.55
C TRP A 97 -8.07 -13.83 -3.52
N ALA A 98 -7.26 -14.84 -3.91
CA ALA A 98 -6.77 -15.90 -3.04
C ALA A 98 -6.02 -15.34 -1.83
N GLU A 99 -5.11 -14.41 -2.07
CA GLU A 99 -4.29 -13.77 -1.04
C GLU A 99 -5.15 -12.95 -0.07
N SER A 100 -6.09 -12.17 -0.60
CA SER A 100 -7.07 -11.41 0.21
C SER A 100 -7.96 -12.33 1.06
N HIS A 101 -8.41 -13.45 0.50
CA HIS A 101 -9.22 -14.44 1.22
C HIS A 101 -8.41 -15.14 2.32
N PHE A 102 -7.12 -15.41 2.08
CA PHE A 102 -6.23 -15.97 3.08
C PHE A 102 -6.16 -15.09 4.33
N TYR A 103 -5.93 -13.78 4.18
CA TYR A 103 -5.88 -12.87 5.34
C TYR A 103 -7.22 -12.78 6.08
N ARG A 104 -8.35 -12.84 5.35
CA ARG A 104 -9.67 -12.90 5.98
C ARG A 104 -9.85 -14.17 6.81
N ARG A 105 -9.42 -15.32 6.30
CA ARG A 105 -9.50 -16.62 7.01
C ARG A 105 -8.50 -16.71 8.16
N LEU A 106 -7.33 -16.10 8.02
CA LEU A 106 -6.34 -15.99 9.10
C LEU A 106 -6.89 -15.20 10.28
N LEU A 107 -7.51 -14.04 10.02
CA LEU A 107 -8.16 -13.25 11.05
C LEU A 107 -9.32 -14.00 11.74
N ASP A 108 -10.03 -14.82 10.98
CA ASP A 108 -11.06 -15.71 11.53
C ASP A 108 -10.45 -16.76 12.49
N ALA A 109 -9.37 -17.41 12.07
CA ALA A 109 -8.69 -18.46 12.81
C ALA A 109 -8.12 -17.97 14.16
N VAL A 110 -7.69 -16.70 14.23
CA VAL A 110 -7.24 -16.09 15.49
C VAL A 110 -8.38 -15.48 16.32
N GLY A 111 -9.62 -15.49 15.82
CA GLY A 111 -10.80 -14.99 16.52
C GLY A 111 -10.95 -13.47 16.48
N TYR A 112 -10.40 -12.79 15.47
CA TYR A 112 -10.43 -11.32 15.36
C TYR A 112 -11.86 -10.78 15.25
N PHE A 113 -12.73 -11.44 14.49
CA PHE A 113 -14.09 -10.97 14.22
C PHE A 113 -15.13 -11.46 15.25
N ALA A 114 -14.90 -12.64 15.83
CA ALA A 114 -15.84 -13.27 16.74
C ALA A 114 -15.81 -12.61 18.14
N PRO A 115 -16.95 -12.50 18.83
CA PRO A 115 -16.97 -12.05 20.23
C PRO A 115 -16.10 -12.94 21.11
N GLY A 116 -15.19 -12.33 21.88
CA GLY A 116 -14.31 -13.08 22.79
C GLY A 116 -13.02 -12.34 23.10
N THR A 117 -12.09 -13.03 23.78
CA THR A 117 -10.81 -12.45 24.23
C THR A 117 -9.95 -11.91 23.10
N TRP A 118 -10.06 -12.49 21.90
CA TRP A 118 -9.23 -12.15 20.74
C TRP A 118 -9.92 -11.18 19.77
N GLN A 119 -11.14 -10.74 20.09
CA GLN A 119 -11.89 -9.83 19.24
C GLN A 119 -11.13 -8.52 19.06
N GLY A 120 -10.89 -8.12 17.81
CA GLY A 120 -10.17 -6.89 17.48
C GLY A 120 -8.68 -6.89 17.80
N VAL A 121 -8.11 -8.02 18.27
CA VAL A 121 -6.68 -8.12 18.57
C VAL A 121 -5.91 -8.33 17.27
N ASP A 122 -5.17 -7.31 16.86
CA ASP A 122 -4.34 -7.35 15.66
C ASP A 122 -3.13 -8.30 15.85
N PRO A 123 -3.05 -9.41 15.08
CA PRO A 123 -1.97 -10.38 15.20
C PRO A 123 -0.62 -9.88 14.64
N PHE A 124 -0.59 -8.74 13.97
CA PHE A 124 0.62 -8.17 13.36
C PHE A 124 1.12 -6.91 14.08
N ARG A 125 0.30 -6.32 14.97
CA ARG A 125 0.66 -5.10 15.71
C ARG A 125 1.99 -5.20 16.48
N PRO A 126 2.34 -6.32 17.14
CA PRO A 126 3.64 -6.40 17.82
C PRO A 126 4.82 -6.18 16.88
N ALA A 127 4.79 -6.75 15.67
CA ALA A 127 5.84 -6.56 14.68
C ALA A 127 5.87 -5.12 14.15
N LYS A 128 4.70 -4.54 13.89
CA LYS A 128 4.57 -3.14 13.43
C LYS A 128 5.11 -2.14 14.46
N LEU A 129 4.86 -2.36 15.74
CA LEU A 129 5.40 -1.54 16.83
C LEU A 129 6.91 -1.74 16.99
N ALA A 130 7.38 -2.98 16.93
CA ALA A 130 8.81 -3.27 17.01
C ALA A 130 9.61 -2.56 15.90
N GLU A 131 9.09 -2.49 14.68
CA GLU A 131 9.70 -1.71 13.59
C GLU A 131 9.72 -0.19 13.91
N LEU A 132 8.65 0.32 14.50
CA LEU A 132 8.50 1.74 14.84
C LEU A 132 9.40 2.19 16.01
N ASP A 133 9.66 1.27 16.93
CA ASP A 133 10.50 1.44 18.12
C ASP A 133 11.97 1.02 17.87
N ASP A 134 12.31 0.62 16.64
CA ASP A 134 13.67 0.24 16.26
C ASP A 134 14.62 1.46 16.34
N PRO A 135 15.86 1.32 16.86
CA PRO A 135 16.84 2.40 16.91
C PRO A 135 17.15 3.05 15.55
N ALA A 136 17.07 2.32 14.44
CA ALA A 136 17.23 2.89 13.11
C ALA A 136 16.13 3.92 12.80
N THR A 137 14.91 3.71 13.33
CA THR A 137 13.82 4.69 13.24
C THR A 137 14.16 5.95 14.04
N ASP A 138 14.83 5.86 15.19
CA ASP A 138 15.28 7.05 15.93
C ASP A 138 16.30 7.87 15.12
N GLU A 139 17.26 7.19 14.48
CA GLU A 139 18.27 7.84 13.64
C GLU A 139 17.63 8.55 12.43
N GLU A 140 16.69 7.90 11.76
CA GLU A 140 15.93 8.49 10.65
C GLU A 140 15.10 9.70 11.07
N LEU A 141 14.45 9.64 12.23
CA LEU A 141 13.65 10.75 12.75
C LEU A 141 14.54 11.93 13.20
N ALA A 142 15.68 11.66 13.82
CA ALA A 142 16.64 12.69 14.21
C ALA A 142 17.26 13.37 12.97
N ALA A 143 17.49 12.61 11.89
CA ALA A 143 18.02 13.17 10.66
C ALA A 143 17.10 14.23 10.04
N LEU A 144 15.78 14.19 10.31
CA LEU A 144 14.81 15.17 9.80
C LEU A 144 15.17 16.62 10.18
N ASP A 145 15.94 16.85 11.24
CA ASP A 145 16.44 18.18 11.61
C ASP A 145 17.26 18.83 10.48
N GLY A 146 17.94 18.01 9.66
CA GLY A 146 18.66 18.45 8.47
C GLY A 146 17.76 18.86 7.30
N LEU A 147 16.51 18.40 7.23
CA LEU A 147 15.60 18.73 6.12
C LEU A 147 15.32 20.23 6.01
N ALA A 148 15.28 20.94 7.14
CA ALA A 148 15.00 22.37 7.16
C ALA A 148 16.11 23.20 6.48
N ALA A 149 17.33 22.67 6.43
CA ALA A 149 18.46 23.32 5.78
C ALA A 149 18.47 23.16 4.25
N LEU A 150 17.71 22.19 3.71
CA LEU A 150 17.63 21.97 2.27
C LEU A 150 16.80 23.06 1.57
N PRO A 151 17.14 23.39 0.30
CA PRO A 151 16.26 24.13 -0.58
C PRO A 151 14.84 23.52 -0.63
N ALA A 152 13.83 24.36 -0.81
CA ALA A 152 12.43 23.93 -0.69
C ALA A 152 12.03 22.85 -1.71
N ASP A 153 12.59 22.91 -2.92
CA ASP A 153 12.37 21.90 -3.97
C ASP A 153 13.08 20.59 -3.65
N GLU A 154 14.33 20.64 -3.18
CA GLU A 154 15.08 19.46 -2.71
C GLU A 154 14.39 18.78 -1.53
N ARG A 155 13.93 19.55 -0.53
CA ARG A 155 13.14 19.04 0.61
C ARG A 155 11.87 18.32 0.14
N THR A 156 11.16 18.92 -0.82
CA THR A 156 9.92 18.36 -1.36
C THR A 156 10.18 17.04 -2.10
N ARG A 157 11.24 16.98 -2.93
CA ARG A 157 11.67 15.74 -3.60
C ARG A 157 12.09 14.67 -2.59
N ALA A 158 12.90 15.03 -1.59
CA ALA A 158 13.37 14.09 -0.58
C ALA A 158 12.22 13.40 0.17
N LEU A 159 11.17 14.17 0.53
CA LEU A 159 9.97 13.64 1.18
C LEU A 159 9.13 12.74 0.27
N LEU A 160 9.00 13.06 -1.03
CA LEU A 160 8.34 12.17 -1.99
C LEU A 160 9.09 10.85 -2.16
N HIS A 161 10.41 10.90 -2.34
CA HIS A 161 11.21 9.67 -2.42
C HIS A 161 11.20 8.91 -1.08
N GLY A 162 11.13 9.61 0.05
CA GLY A 162 10.90 8.99 1.36
C GLY A 162 9.60 8.21 1.40
N SER A 163 8.52 8.82 0.90
CA SER A 163 7.22 8.16 0.78
C SER A 163 7.28 6.96 -0.18
N LEU A 164 8.00 7.06 -1.29
CA LEU A 164 8.14 5.97 -2.27
C LEU A 164 8.88 4.74 -1.74
N TRP A 165 10.07 4.96 -1.16
CA TRP A 165 10.99 3.91 -0.75
C TRP A 165 10.73 3.42 0.68
N GLY A 166 9.98 4.19 1.47
CA GLY A 166 9.58 3.83 2.83
C GLY A 166 10.79 3.54 3.71
N ASN A 167 10.79 2.34 4.28
CA ASN A 167 11.82 1.85 5.18
C ASN A 167 13.18 1.57 4.51
N ARG A 168 13.28 1.68 3.18
CA ARG A 168 14.53 1.63 2.42
C ARG A 168 15.10 3.01 2.09
N ALA A 169 14.38 4.07 2.46
CA ALA A 169 14.69 5.40 1.99
C ALA A 169 15.88 6.07 2.70
N ASP A 170 16.62 5.36 3.57
CA ASP A 170 17.71 5.84 4.44
C ASP A 170 17.76 7.39 4.52
N LEU A 171 16.74 7.93 5.21
CA LEU A 171 16.55 9.38 5.29
C LEU A 171 17.77 10.05 5.96
N GLY A 172 18.46 9.32 6.85
CA GLY A 172 19.73 9.74 7.46
C GLY A 172 20.88 9.87 6.47
N PHE A 173 21.09 8.87 5.61
CA PHE A 173 22.09 8.92 4.55
C PHE A 173 21.83 10.05 3.55
N ARG A 174 20.57 10.28 3.17
CA ARG A 174 20.21 11.35 2.21
C ARG A 174 20.43 12.76 2.76
N LEU A 175 20.33 12.95 4.07
CA LEU A 175 20.47 14.26 4.73
C LEU A 175 21.93 14.56 5.16
N SER A 176 22.77 13.53 5.30
CA SER A 176 24.16 13.66 5.73
C SER A 176 25.18 13.84 4.59
N GLU A 177 24.89 13.39 3.36
CA GLU A 177 25.83 13.45 2.23
C GLU A 177 25.62 14.60 1.22
N GLY A 178 24.76 15.59 1.48
CA GLY A 178 24.70 16.79 0.62
C GLY A 178 24.52 16.51 -0.88
N GLY A 179 23.68 15.54 -1.23
CA GLY A 179 23.22 15.31 -2.61
C GLY A 179 23.96 14.25 -3.45
N THR A 180 25.02 13.60 -2.95
CA THR A 180 25.79 12.61 -3.76
C THR A 180 25.30 11.16 -3.66
N GLY A 181 24.54 10.79 -2.64
CA GLY A 181 23.93 9.45 -2.49
C GLY A 181 22.69 9.19 -3.37
N THR A 182 22.38 10.09 -4.30
CA THR A 182 21.20 10.01 -5.18
C THR A 182 21.34 8.99 -6.31
N GLY A 183 22.56 8.59 -6.68
CA GLY A 183 22.83 7.78 -7.87
C GLY A 183 22.10 6.43 -7.90
N GLU A 184 22.33 5.57 -6.91
CA GLU A 184 21.87 4.17 -6.96
C GLU A 184 20.34 4.01 -6.86
N GLN A 185 19.65 4.82 -6.05
CA GLN A 185 18.18 4.76 -5.94
C GLN A 185 17.47 5.47 -7.10
N VAL A 186 18.06 6.53 -7.67
CA VAL A 186 17.54 7.13 -8.92
C VAL A 186 17.76 6.17 -10.09
N GLU A 187 18.87 5.44 -10.12
CA GLU A 187 19.09 4.35 -11.09
C GLU A 187 18.09 3.20 -10.94
N ALA A 188 17.56 2.98 -9.74
CA ALA A 188 16.52 1.98 -9.47
C ALA A 188 15.08 2.44 -9.80
N LEU A 189 14.87 3.70 -10.19
CA LEU A 189 13.58 4.18 -10.68
C LEU A 189 13.38 3.80 -12.14
N VAL A 190 12.45 2.86 -12.37
CA VAL A 190 12.14 2.38 -13.73
C VAL A 190 11.19 3.32 -14.48
N CYS A 191 10.51 4.21 -13.75
CA CYS A 191 9.64 5.26 -14.27
C CYS A 191 9.52 6.36 -13.21
N ASP A 192 9.64 7.62 -13.62
CA ASP A 192 9.55 8.78 -12.71
C ASP A 192 8.72 9.92 -13.31
N ASP A 193 7.42 9.91 -12.98
CA ASP A 193 6.47 10.97 -13.28
C ASP A 193 6.36 12.00 -12.13
N GLY A 194 7.39 12.14 -11.28
CA GLY A 194 7.38 13.03 -10.11
C GLY A 194 7.07 14.49 -10.45
N ASP A 195 7.61 15.00 -11.56
CA ASP A 195 7.31 16.37 -12.03
C ASP A 195 5.84 16.53 -12.43
N ALA A 196 5.22 15.50 -13.01
CA ALA A 196 3.80 15.50 -13.34
C ALA A 196 2.95 15.52 -12.06
N LEU A 197 3.33 14.75 -11.03
CA LEU A 197 2.67 14.82 -9.72
C LEU A 197 2.77 16.22 -9.10
N TRP A 198 3.93 16.87 -9.18
CA TRP A 198 4.10 18.23 -8.66
C TRP A 198 3.31 19.28 -9.43
N SER A 199 3.09 19.08 -10.73
CA SER A 199 2.25 19.96 -11.53
C SER A 199 0.78 19.97 -11.09
N LEU A 200 0.29 18.87 -10.49
CA LEU A 200 -1.05 18.77 -9.90
C LEU A 200 -1.15 19.50 -8.56
N LEU A 201 -0.03 19.67 -7.86
CA LEU A 201 0.07 20.27 -6.52
C LEU A 201 1.07 21.44 -6.49
N PRO A 202 0.85 22.49 -7.30
CA PRO A 202 1.77 23.63 -7.35
C PRO A 202 1.86 24.35 -5.99
N PRO A 203 2.92 25.10 -5.70
CA PRO A 203 2.92 26.02 -4.56
C PRO A 203 1.70 26.97 -4.62
N SER A 204 1.18 27.39 -3.48
CA SER A 204 0.07 28.37 -3.47
C SER A 204 0.50 29.68 -4.12
N GLU A 205 -0.26 30.17 -5.10
CA GLU A 205 -0.01 31.47 -5.76
C GLU A 205 -0.66 32.67 -5.02
N GLY A 206 -1.08 32.49 -3.76
CA GLY A 206 -1.78 33.51 -2.99
C GLY A 206 -3.30 33.54 -3.27
N PRO A 207 -4.01 34.56 -2.76
CA PRO A 207 -5.47 34.63 -2.85
C PRO A 207 -5.94 34.83 -4.31
N GLY A 208 -6.38 33.74 -4.95
CA GLY A 208 -6.82 33.73 -6.36
C GLY A 208 -6.87 32.34 -7.01
N ALA A 209 -6.31 31.31 -6.35
CA ALA A 209 -6.32 29.93 -6.85
C ALA A 209 -7.74 29.33 -6.97
N ALA A 210 -7.88 28.35 -7.87
CA ALA A 210 -9.04 27.47 -7.98
C ALA A 210 -9.38 26.82 -6.61
N GLY A 211 -10.59 26.25 -6.48
CA GLY A 211 -11.14 25.74 -5.21
C GLY A 211 -10.20 24.82 -4.39
N PRO A 212 -10.59 24.49 -3.14
CA PRO A 212 -9.71 23.83 -2.18
C PRO A 212 -9.10 22.54 -2.74
N ARG A 213 -7.78 22.41 -2.65
CA ARG A 213 -7.04 21.25 -3.14
C ARG A 213 -7.02 20.15 -2.10
N THR A 214 -7.41 18.96 -2.53
CA THR A 214 -7.52 17.79 -1.66
C THR A 214 -6.60 16.68 -2.16
N LEU A 215 -5.65 16.26 -1.33
CA LEU A 215 -4.88 15.04 -1.54
C LEU A 215 -5.62 13.86 -0.93
N CYS A 216 -5.89 12.82 -1.71
CA CYS A 216 -6.24 11.53 -1.16
C CYS A 216 -4.98 10.66 -1.15
N LEU A 217 -4.56 10.14 0.01
CA LEU A 217 -3.45 9.20 0.13
C LEU A 217 -3.97 7.86 0.61
N VAL A 218 -3.82 6.83 -0.21
CA VAL A 218 -4.17 5.44 0.13
C VAL A 218 -2.92 4.72 0.61
N ALA A 219 -2.85 4.49 1.92
CA ALA A 219 -1.69 3.92 2.58
C ALA A 219 -1.51 2.43 2.25
N ASP A 220 -0.24 2.02 2.25
CA ASP A 220 0.19 0.62 2.20
C ASP A 220 0.50 0.15 3.62
N ASN A 221 1.77 0.18 4.02
CA ASN A 221 2.25 -0.34 5.29
C ASN A 221 2.20 0.69 6.43
N ALA A 222 2.08 0.15 7.65
CA ALA A 222 2.27 0.79 8.94
C ALA A 222 3.77 0.94 9.26
N GLY A 223 4.10 1.08 10.54
CA GLY A 223 5.49 1.04 10.99
C GLY A 223 6.30 2.20 10.42
N ARG A 224 7.58 1.91 10.15
CA ARG A 224 8.54 2.87 9.62
C ARG A 224 8.17 3.40 8.23
N GLU A 225 7.39 2.65 7.44
CA GLU A 225 6.94 3.08 6.09
C GLU A 225 5.81 4.10 6.12
N LEU A 226 4.96 4.10 7.16
CA LEU A 226 3.89 5.10 7.28
C LEU A 226 4.43 6.49 7.64
N VAL A 227 5.55 6.56 8.36
CA VAL A 227 6.18 7.82 8.79
C VAL A 227 6.43 8.77 7.62
N PRO A 228 7.17 8.41 6.56
CA PRO A 228 7.42 9.33 5.45
C PRO A 228 6.17 9.77 4.70
N ASP A 229 5.10 8.95 4.66
CA ASP A 229 3.80 9.38 4.10
C ASP A 229 3.18 10.51 4.91
N LEU A 230 3.24 10.40 6.24
CA LEU A 230 2.77 11.43 7.15
C LEU A 230 3.62 12.71 7.04
N LEU A 231 4.94 12.58 6.95
CA LEU A 231 5.84 13.71 6.74
C LEU A 231 5.52 14.45 5.42
N LEU A 232 5.30 13.70 4.33
CA LEU A 232 4.91 14.27 3.04
C LEU A 232 3.58 15.05 3.16
N VAL A 233 2.54 14.46 3.77
CA VAL A 233 1.24 15.13 3.96
C VAL A 233 1.39 16.40 4.80
N SER A 234 2.15 16.33 5.89
CA SER A 234 2.40 17.46 6.79
C SER A 234 3.17 18.59 6.11
N HIS A 235 4.12 18.25 5.23
CA HIS A 235 4.87 19.19 4.41
C HIS A 235 3.98 19.86 3.36
N LEU A 236 3.18 19.10 2.62
CA LEU A 236 2.28 19.64 1.60
C LEU A 236 1.24 20.61 2.20
N LEU A 237 0.73 20.33 3.39
CA LEU A 237 -0.14 21.24 4.14
C LEU A 237 0.59 22.52 4.56
N ALA A 238 1.85 22.42 5.00
CA ALA A 238 2.64 23.56 5.46
C ALA A 238 3.05 24.50 4.33
N GLU A 239 3.42 23.95 3.18
CA GLU A 239 3.75 24.71 1.96
C GLU A 239 2.49 25.23 1.24
N GLY A 240 1.30 24.96 1.79
CA GLY A 240 0.02 25.32 1.17
C GLY A 240 -0.14 24.72 -0.22
N ARG A 241 0.43 23.54 -0.49
CA ARG A 241 0.25 22.78 -1.75
C ARG A 241 -1.05 21.97 -1.74
N VAL A 242 -1.58 21.68 -0.57
CA VAL A 242 -2.91 21.11 -0.37
C VAL A 242 -3.61 21.85 0.77
N ASP A 243 -4.91 22.02 0.66
CA ASP A 243 -5.74 22.59 1.72
C ASP A 243 -6.26 21.50 2.66
N ARG A 244 -6.44 20.29 2.11
CA ARG A 244 -6.96 19.11 2.81
C ARG A 244 -6.23 17.85 2.39
N ALA A 245 -6.19 16.88 3.31
CA ALA A 245 -5.76 15.51 3.02
C ALA A 245 -6.75 14.49 3.57
N VAL A 246 -6.96 13.40 2.83
CA VAL A 246 -7.75 12.24 3.24
C VAL A 246 -6.83 11.03 3.24
N LEU A 247 -6.60 10.46 4.42
CA LEU A 247 -5.77 9.26 4.61
C LEU A 247 -6.66 8.02 4.59
N HIS A 248 -6.55 7.20 3.55
CA HIS A 248 -7.20 5.90 3.49
C HIS A 248 -6.29 4.83 4.08
N VAL A 249 -6.79 4.18 5.12
CA VAL A 249 -6.17 3.05 5.81
C VAL A 249 -7.09 1.83 5.75
N LYS A 250 -6.58 0.65 6.09
CA LYS A 250 -7.36 -0.59 6.14
C LYS A 250 -8.26 -0.61 7.40
N PRO A 251 -9.53 -1.05 7.31
CA PRO A 251 -10.43 -1.11 8.48
C PRO A 251 -10.03 -2.11 9.55
N HIS A 252 -9.22 -3.10 9.22
CA HIS A 252 -8.73 -4.14 10.10
C HIS A 252 -7.38 -4.65 9.57
N PRO A 253 -6.64 -5.48 10.33
CA PRO A 253 -5.35 -5.97 9.89
C PRO A 253 -5.47 -6.69 8.54
N TYR A 254 -4.49 -6.47 7.69
CA TYR A 254 -4.52 -6.92 6.31
C TYR A 254 -3.07 -7.00 5.82
N TYR A 255 -2.74 -8.00 5.01
CA TYR A 255 -1.42 -8.11 4.36
C TYR A 255 -0.22 -7.92 5.31
N VAL A 256 -0.34 -8.43 6.54
CA VAL A 256 0.63 -8.29 7.65
C VAL A 256 0.81 -6.84 8.10
N SER A 257 1.48 -6.03 7.29
CA SER A 257 1.95 -4.70 7.67
C SER A 257 1.01 -3.58 7.30
N ASP A 258 -0.12 -3.82 6.63
CA ASP A 258 -0.96 -2.71 6.17
C ASP A 258 -1.44 -1.81 7.31
N ALA A 259 -1.42 -0.51 7.05
CA ALA A 259 -1.81 0.52 8.01
C ALA A 259 -3.30 0.46 8.31
N THR A 260 -3.64 0.41 9.59
CA THR A 260 -5.00 0.58 10.14
C THR A 260 -5.10 1.91 10.89
N PRO A 261 -6.31 2.36 11.32
CA PRO A 261 -6.45 3.53 12.16
C PRO A 261 -5.62 3.47 13.46
N ALA A 262 -5.43 2.28 14.03
CA ALA A 262 -4.63 2.11 15.24
C ALA A 262 -3.15 2.36 14.95
N ASP A 263 -2.63 1.85 13.84
CA ASP A 263 -1.24 2.02 13.43
C ASP A 263 -0.93 3.49 13.10
N LEU A 264 -1.88 4.20 12.47
CA LEU A 264 -1.76 5.64 12.23
C LEU A 264 -1.59 6.43 13.52
N LEU A 265 -2.34 6.08 14.57
CA LEU A 265 -2.22 6.73 15.87
C LEU A 265 -0.87 6.40 16.54
N ASP A 266 -0.37 5.18 16.38
CA ASP A 266 0.93 4.79 16.91
C ASP A 266 2.06 5.57 16.20
N ALA A 267 2.04 5.66 14.87
CA ALA A 267 2.98 6.46 14.08
C ALA A 267 2.93 7.96 14.43
N LEU A 268 1.72 8.52 14.61
CA LEU A 268 1.57 9.92 14.98
C LEU A 268 2.11 10.21 16.40
N ARG A 269 1.86 9.32 17.36
CA ARG A 269 2.43 9.44 18.72
C ARG A 269 3.94 9.35 18.69
N ARG A 270 4.50 8.45 17.87
CA ARG A 270 5.93 8.30 17.68
C ARG A 270 6.58 9.58 17.18
N LEU A 271 6.01 10.19 16.14
CA LEU A 271 6.46 11.49 15.61
C LEU A 271 6.45 12.57 16.68
N VAL A 272 5.35 12.70 17.43
CA VAL A 272 5.23 13.70 18.51
C VAL A 272 6.23 13.46 19.64
N ALA A 273 6.60 12.21 19.92
CA ALA A 273 7.54 11.86 20.98
C ALA A 273 9.02 11.98 20.58
N ALA A 274 9.34 12.04 19.28
CA ALA A 274 10.72 11.98 18.78
C ALA A 274 11.52 13.28 18.98
N GLY A 275 10.87 14.42 19.25
CA GLY A 275 11.52 15.73 19.33
C GLY A 275 11.91 16.30 17.97
N GLY A 276 12.60 17.44 17.96
CA GLY A 276 13.12 18.08 16.75
C GLY A 276 12.06 18.36 15.67
N ALA A 277 12.47 18.29 14.40
CA ALA A 277 11.61 18.45 13.24
C ALA A 277 10.53 17.37 13.17
N ALA A 278 10.81 16.14 13.62
CA ALA A 278 9.84 15.04 13.65
C ALA A 278 8.60 15.41 14.49
N GLU A 279 8.85 15.98 15.68
CA GLU A 279 7.78 16.46 16.56
C GLU A 279 6.99 17.60 15.93
N GLU A 280 7.63 18.52 15.22
CA GLU A 280 6.94 19.61 14.52
C GLU A 280 5.99 19.09 13.44
N TYR A 281 6.44 18.14 12.62
CA TYR A 281 5.59 17.49 11.62
C TYR A 281 4.43 16.74 12.29
N GLY A 282 4.69 16.01 13.37
CA GLY A 282 3.68 15.27 14.14
C GLY A 282 2.63 16.18 14.77
N ARG A 283 3.04 17.28 15.43
CA ARG A 283 2.13 18.26 16.04
C ARG A 283 1.27 18.99 15.00
N ARG A 284 1.84 19.27 13.81
CA ARG A 284 1.09 19.86 12.70
C ARG A 284 -0.01 18.93 12.21
N LEU A 285 0.29 17.64 12.01
CA LEU A 285 -0.70 16.64 11.63
C LEU A 285 -1.76 16.45 12.72
N TRP A 286 -1.34 16.39 13.99
CA TRP A 286 -2.26 16.29 15.12
C TRP A 286 -3.27 17.44 15.11
N THR A 287 -2.79 18.65 14.88
CA THR A 287 -3.66 19.84 14.78
C THR A 287 -4.57 19.77 13.55
N ALA A 288 -4.04 19.36 12.40
CA ALA A 288 -4.80 19.22 11.16
C ALA A 288 -5.87 18.11 11.24
N LEU A 289 -5.63 17.04 11.98
CA LEU A 289 -6.63 16.02 12.30
C LEU A 289 -7.72 16.58 13.20
N ARG A 290 -7.34 17.37 14.22
CA ARG A 290 -8.28 17.98 15.16
C ARG A 290 -9.19 19.02 14.52
N ASP A 291 -8.69 19.80 13.57
CA ASP A 291 -9.46 20.83 12.87
C ASP A 291 -10.14 20.35 11.58
N GLY A 292 -9.88 19.11 11.17
CA GLY A 292 -10.52 18.45 10.02
C GLY A 292 -9.88 18.76 8.66
N ARG A 293 -8.71 19.40 8.61
CA ARG A 293 -7.91 19.52 7.37
C ARG A 293 -7.33 18.17 6.95
N VAL A 294 -6.97 17.31 7.90
CA VAL A 294 -6.66 15.90 7.66
C VAL A 294 -7.82 15.06 8.17
N THR A 295 -8.29 14.13 7.36
CA THR A 295 -9.30 13.15 7.78
C THR A 295 -8.83 11.73 7.50
N VAL A 296 -9.29 10.78 8.30
CA VAL A 296 -8.96 9.36 8.16
C VAL A 296 -10.19 8.62 7.65
N ARG A 297 -9.97 7.72 6.68
CA ARG A 297 -11.00 6.85 6.08
C ARG A 297 -10.55 5.41 6.18
N ALA A 298 -11.46 4.55 6.63
CA ALA A 298 -11.24 3.11 6.75
C ALA A 298 -12.35 2.37 5.98
N HIS A 299 -12.41 2.63 4.67
CA HIS A 299 -13.49 2.13 3.83
C HIS A 299 -13.42 0.60 3.68
N PRO A 300 -14.52 -0.17 3.76
CA PRO A 300 -14.49 -1.64 3.67
C PRO A 300 -13.85 -2.17 2.37
N PHE A 301 -13.97 -1.42 1.28
CA PHE A 301 -13.33 -1.77 0.00
C PHE A 301 -11.80 -1.81 0.08
N SER A 302 -11.17 -1.16 1.07
CA SER A 302 -9.73 -1.22 1.28
C SER A 302 -9.23 -2.64 1.56
N CYS A 303 -10.09 -3.53 2.11
CA CYS A 303 -9.82 -4.96 2.29
C CYS A 303 -10.66 -5.86 1.36
N ALA A 304 -11.19 -5.31 0.26
CA ALA A 304 -11.86 -6.12 -0.76
C ALA A 304 -10.84 -6.82 -1.66
N PRO A 305 -11.13 -8.06 -2.12
CA PRO A 305 -10.28 -8.84 -3.02
C PRO A 305 -10.39 -8.38 -4.49
N LEU A 306 -10.70 -7.10 -4.72
CA LEU A 306 -11.14 -6.59 -6.01
C LEU A 306 -10.25 -5.46 -6.53
N PRO A 307 -10.10 -5.33 -7.86
CA PRO A 307 -9.41 -4.20 -8.47
C PRO A 307 -10.21 -2.90 -8.29
N TYR A 308 -9.54 -1.74 -8.37
CA TYR A 308 -10.20 -0.44 -8.21
C TYR A 308 -11.26 -0.15 -9.28
N ALA A 309 -11.25 -0.88 -10.41
CA ALA A 309 -12.32 -0.83 -11.41
C ALA A 309 -13.70 -1.14 -10.80
N ASP A 310 -13.74 -2.02 -9.81
CA ASP A 310 -14.96 -2.51 -9.15
C ASP A 310 -15.27 -1.76 -7.84
N MET A 311 -14.61 -0.62 -7.60
CA MET A 311 -14.87 0.17 -6.39
C MET A 311 -16.31 0.72 -6.39
N PRO A 312 -16.96 0.79 -5.21
CA PRO A 312 -18.33 1.26 -5.11
C PRO A 312 -18.45 2.77 -5.38
N ASP A 313 -19.65 3.20 -5.73
CA ASP A 313 -19.94 4.57 -6.18
C ASP A 313 -19.58 5.66 -5.16
N ASP A 314 -19.71 5.37 -3.87
CA ASP A 314 -19.35 6.30 -2.79
C ASP A 314 -17.83 6.54 -2.73
N LEU A 315 -17.03 5.48 -2.80
CA LEU A 315 -15.57 5.59 -2.89
C LEU A 315 -15.12 6.24 -4.20
N ARG A 316 -15.78 5.88 -5.32
CA ARG A 316 -15.54 6.50 -6.63
C ARG A 316 -15.79 8.01 -6.58
N ALA A 317 -16.88 8.44 -5.98
CA ALA A 317 -17.20 9.86 -5.82
C ALA A 317 -16.19 10.59 -4.92
N GLU A 318 -15.72 9.95 -3.85
CA GLU A 318 -14.69 10.52 -2.98
C GLU A 318 -13.37 10.73 -3.73
N PHE A 319 -12.91 9.75 -4.52
CA PHE A 319 -11.71 9.90 -5.36
C PHE A 319 -11.90 10.88 -6.52
N ALA A 320 -13.11 10.98 -7.11
CA ALA A 320 -13.43 11.95 -8.14
C ALA A 320 -13.29 13.40 -7.65
N ALA A 321 -13.57 13.64 -6.37
CA ALA A 321 -13.52 14.96 -5.76
C ALA A 321 -12.10 15.38 -5.33
N ALA A 322 -11.13 14.45 -5.33
CA ALA A 322 -9.75 14.74 -4.98
C ALA A 322 -9.05 15.50 -6.13
N THR A 323 -8.10 16.37 -5.77
CA THR A 323 -7.17 16.97 -6.75
C THR A 323 -6.23 15.91 -7.31
N VAL A 324 -5.79 14.99 -6.45
CA VAL A 324 -5.04 13.80 -6.84
C VAL A 324 -5.22 12.70 -5.79
N THR A 325 -5.32 11.45 -6.24
CA THR A 325 -5.22 10.27 -5.39
C THR A 325 -3.85 9.63 -5.54
N VAL A 326 -3.10 9.52 -4.44
CA VAL A 326 -1.81 8.84 -4.36
C VAL A 326 -2.01 7.44 -3.77
N LEU A 327 -1.71 6.42 -4.54
CA LEU A 327 -1.77 5.00 -4.17
C LEU A 327 -0.37 4.52 -3.79
N LYS A 328 -0.17 4.15 -2.52
CA LYS A 328 1.11 3.67 -2.02
C LYS A 328 1.28 2.16 -2.22
N GLY A 329 2.48 1.73 -2.56
CA GLY A 329 2.90 0.33 -2.45
C GLY A 329 2.37 -0.61 -3.52
N ASP A 330 2.76 -1.87 -3.39
CA ASP A 330 2.60 -2.89 -4.42
C ASP A 330 1.16 -3.39 -4.54
N LEU A 331 0.48 -3.62 -3.41
CA LEU A 331 -0.90 -4.10 -3.39
C LEU A 331 -1.86 -3.10 -4.05
N ASN A 332 -1.72 -1.81 -3.73
CA ASN A 332 -2.56 -0.78 -4.36
C ASN A 332 -2.30 -0.69 -5.86
N TYR A 333 -1.04 -0.84 -6.32
CA TYR A 333 -0.74 -0.87 -7.75
C TYR A 333 -1.37 -2.09 -8.44
N ARG A 334 -1.20 -3.29 -7.88
CA ARG A 334 -1.84 -4.52 -8.38
C ARG A 334 -3.34 -4.32 -8.56
N ARG A 335 -4.01 -3.76 -7.55
CA ARG A 335 -5.45 -3.44 -7.63
C ARG A 335 -5.78 -2.36 -8.65
N LEU A 336 -4.91 -1.37 -8.84
CA LEU A 336 -5.13 -0.26 -9.78
C LEU A 336 -5.08 -0.74 -11.23
N VAL A 337 -4.15 -1.63 -11.56
CA VAL A 337 -4.02 -2.15 -12.94
C VAL A 337 -4.68 -3.52 -13.12
N GLY A 338 -5.35 -4.04 -12.09
CA GLY A 338 -6.20 -5.23 -12.19
C GLY A 338 -5.52 -6.57 -11.96
N ASP A 339 -4.27 -6.60 -11.48
CA ASP A 339 -3.46 -7.81 -11.21
C ASP A 339 -3.44 -8.78 -12.40
N ARG A 340 -3.01 -8.25 -13.56
CA ARG A 340 -3.02 -8.94 -14.87
C ARG A 340 -1.63 -8.97 -15.50
N TRP A 341 -1.40 -9.94 -16.36
CA TRP A 341 -0.19 -10.10 -17.17
C TRP A 341 -0.13 -9.10 -18.34
N TRP A 342 -0.14 -7.80 -18.03
CA TRP A 342 0.02 -6.76 -19.04
C TRP A 342 1.42 -6.84 -19.68
N PRO A 343 1.53 -6.61 -21.00
CA PRO A 343 2.81 -6.24 -21.60
C PRO A 343 3.41 -5.04 -20.83
N PRO A 344 4.69 -5.07 -20.39
CA PRO A 344 5.27 -4.01 -19.57
C PRO A 344 5.20 -2.60 -20.17
N THR A 345 5.15 -2.51 -21.50
CA THR A 345 5.02 -1.26 -22.27
C THR A 345 3.58 -0.79 -22.47
N THR A 346 2.57 -1.53 -21.98
CA THR A 346 1.17 -1.10 -22.01
C THR A 346 1.03 0.24 -21.29
N PRO A 347 0.49 1.31 -21.90
CA PRO A 347 0.46 2.63 -21.27
C PRO A 347 -0.29 2.64 -19.94
N PHE A 348 0.31 3.22 -18.90
CA PHE A 348 -0.31 3.36 -17.58
C PHE A 348 -1.64 4.11 -17.65
N ALA A 349 -1.72 5.12 -18.53
CA ALA A 349 -2.94 5.89 -18.75
C ALA A 349 -4.11 5.04 -19.26
N ASP A 350 -3.85 4.04 -20.12
CA ASP A 350 -4.89 3.18 -20.70
C ASP A 350 -5.47 2.24 -19.65
N VAL A 351 -4.61 1.59 -18.87
CA VAL A 351 -5.03 0.64 -17.82
C VAL A 351 -5.68 1.32 -16.62
N THR A 352 -5.48 2.63 -16.46
CA THR A 352 -6.07 3.43 -15.36
C THR A 352 -7.13 4.43 -15.83
N ALA A 353 -7.54 4.39 -17.11
CA ALA A 353 -8.52 5.33 -17.67
C ALA A 353 -9.89 5.32 -16.96
N TYR A 354 -10.24 4.21 -16.29
CA TYR A 354 -11.47 4.07 -15.53
C TYR A 354 -11.47 4.84 -14.19
N PHE A 355 -10.28 5.25 -13.71
CA PHE A 355 -10.14 5.90 -12.41
C PHE A 355 -10.73 7.32 -12.47
N PRO A 356 -11.51 7.77 -11.48
CA PRO A 356 -12.41 8.92 -11.64
C PRO A 356 -11.75 10.30 -11.59
N GLY A 357 -10.45 10.38 -11.31
CA GLY A 357 -9.69 11.63 -11.22
C GLY A 357 -8.18 11.39 -11.33
N PRO A 358 -7.35 12.44 -11.21
CA PRO A 358 -5.91 12.29 -11.30
C PRO A 358 -5.39 11.27 -10.29
N VAL A 359 -4.54 10.35 -10.73
CA VAL A 359 -4.05 9.25 -9.91
C VAL A 359 -2.54 9.10 -10.08
N ALA A 360 -1.86 8.93 -8.94
CA ALA A 360 -0.44 8.65 -8.89
C ALA A 360 -0.21 7.35 -8.14
N ALA A 361 0.73 6.52 -8.63
CA ALA A 361 1.19 5.34 -7.92
C ALA A 361 2.64 5.52 -7.49
N LEU A 362 2.91 5.35 -6.18
CA LEU A 362 4.24 5.32 -5.61
C LEU A 362 4.51 3.89 -5.16
N ARG A 363 5.24 3.14 -5.99
CA ARG A 363 5.39 1.69 -5.81
C ARG A 363 6.85 1.28 -5.81
N THR A 364 7.25 0.56 -4.77
CA THR A 364 8.40 -0.37 -4.84
C THR A 364 7.94 -1.72 -5.41
N LEU A 365 8.62 -2.25 -6.42
CA LEU A 365 8.19 -3.42 -7.20
C LEU A 365 8.32 -4.73 -6.41
N LYS A 366 7.20 -5.33 -6.02
CA LYS A 366 7.15 -6.58 -5.23
C LYS A 366 6.19 -7.62 -5.84
N SER A 367 5.90 -7.51 -7.14
CA SER A 367 5.06 -8.45 -7.89
C SER A 367 5.28 -8.31 -9.40
N ASP A 368 4.90 -9.35 -10.16
CA ASP A 368 5.18 -9.41 -11.60
C ASP A 368 4.41 -8.38 -12.43
N VAL A 369 3.28 -7.88 -11.94
CA VAL A 369 2.49 -6.90 -12.68
C VAL A 369 3.31 -5.63 -12.92
N ILE A 370 3.33 -5.14 -14.15
CA ILE A 370 4.01 -3.89 -14.51
C ILE A 370 3.40 -3.32 -15.78
N THR A 371 3.33 -2.00 -15.87
CA THR A 371 2.83 -1.27 -17.05
C THR A 371 3.62 0.03 -17.22
N GLY A 372 3.49 0.68 -18.37
CA GLY A 372 4.00 2.03 -18.63
C GLY A 372 5.52 2.16 -18.70
N LEU A 373 6.26 1.06 -18.88
CA LEU A 373 7.69 1.14 -19.14
C LEU A 373 7.97 1.58 -20.58
N SER A 374 9.10 2.26 -20.78
CA SER A 374 9.64 2.44 -22.14
C SER A 374 10.25 1.13 -22.63
N GLU A 375 10.22 0.88 -23.96
CA GLU A 375 10.88 -0.28 -24.56
C GLU A 375 12.38 -0.36 -24.19
N LYS A 376 13.03 0.81 -24.08
CA LYS A 376 14.44 0.91 -23.66
C LYS A 376 14.62 0.43 -22.22
N THR A 377 13.75 0.87 -21.31
CA THR A 377 13.82 0.48 -19.90
C THR A 377 13.55 -1.01 -19.74
N GLU A 378 12.52 -1.54 -20.41
CA GLU A 378 12.20 -2.97 -20.40
C GLU A 378 13.40 -3.79 -20.89
N ALA A 379 13.95 -3.46 -22.06
CA ALA A 379 15.10 -4.18 -22.61
C ALA A 379 16.32 -4.15 -21.68
N ALA A 380 16.60 -3.01 -21.03
CA ALA A 380 17.70 -2.88 -20.08
C ALA A 380 17.51 -3.82 -18.88
N LEU A 381 16.33 -3.82 -18.27
CA LEU A 381 16.00 -4.66 -17.12
C LEU A 381 16.03 -6.16 -17.45
N GLU A 382 15.51 -6.56 -18.60
CA GLU A 382 15.55 -7.97 -19.06
C GLU A 382 16.99 -8.43 -19.37
N SER A 383 17.82 -7.54 -19.92
CA SER A 383 19.22 -7.86 -20.26
C SER A 383 20.16 -7.90 -19.05
N GLY A 384 19.81 -7.19 -17.97
CA GLY A 384 20.64 -7.05 -16.76
C GLY A 384 20.83 -8.35 -15.97
N GLY A 385 20.11 -9.42 -16.30
CA GLY A 385 20.24 -10.73 -15.64
C GLY A 385 19.66 -10.80 -14.23
N GLU A 386 19.12 -9.69 -13.71
CA GLU A 386 18.38 -9.63 -12.46
C GLU A 386 17.01 -10.31 -12.61
N ARG A 387 16.94 -11.63 -12.36
CA ARG A 387 15.72 -12.43 -12.53
C ARG A 387 14.52 -11.98 -11.69
N HIS A 388 14.71 -11.02 -10.78
CA HIS A 388 13.74 -10.66 -9.75
C HIS A 388 13.53 -9.14 -9.61
N TRP A 389 13.89 -8.31 -10.60
CA TRP A 389 13.70 -6.86 -10.49
C TRP A 389 12.23 -6.45 -10.25
N ARG A 390 11.27 -7.25 -10.75
CA ARG A 390 9.82 -7.07 -10.51
C ARG A 390 9.37 -7.45 -9.09
N THR A 391 10.09 -8.34 -8.41
CA THR A 391 9.59 -9.02 -7.20
C THR A 391 10.50 -8.87 -5.97
N GLY A 392 11.73 -8.40 -6.15
CA GLY A 392 12.73 -8.24 -5.08
C GLY A 392 12.62 -6.92 -4.30
N GLY A 393 11.82 -5.96 -4.79
CA GLY A 393 11.71 -4.64 -4.18
C GLY A 393 12.97 -3.80 -4.32
N THR A 394 13.88 -4.12 -5.24
CA THR A 394 15.07 -3.31 -5.49
C THR A 394 14.78 -2.10 -6.38
N HIS A 395 13.70 -2.16 -7.16
CA HIS A 395 13.28 -1.11 -8.08
C HIS A 395 11.97 -0.47 -7.64
N ALA A 396 11.74 0.76 -8.08
CA ALA A 396 10.50 1.49 -7.83
C ALA A 396 10.03 2.30 -9.03
N LEU A 397 8.79 2.78 -8.97
CA LEU A 397 8.20 3.67 -9.94
C LEU A 397 7.37 4.77 -9.29
N ILE A 398 7.32 5.91 -9.98
CA ILE A 398 6.34 6.97 -9.82
C ILE A 398 5.61 7.08 -11.15
N GLN A 399 4.33 6.74 -11.17
CA GLN A 399 3.49 6.84 -12.38
C GLN A 399 2.30 7.75 -12.12
N VAL A 400 1.99 8.65 -13.05
CA VAL A 400 0.91 9.62 -12.92
C VAL A 400 0.01 9.63 -14.14
N ARG A 401 -1.30 9.59 -13.91
CA ARG A 401 -2.32 9.95 -14.91
C ARG A 401 -3.04 11.20 -14.41
N THR A 402 -3.08 12.23 -15.25
CA THR A 402 -3.76 13.50 -14.96
C THR A 402 -5.23 13.52 -15.36
#